data_AF-A0A139A205-F1
#
_entry.id   AF-A0A139A205-F1
#
_cell.length_a   1.000
_cell.length_b   1.000
_cell.length_c   1.000
_cell.angle_alpha   90.00
_cell.angle_beta   90.00
_cell.angle_gamma   90.00
#
_symmetry.space_group_name_H-M   'P 1'
#
loop_
_entity.id
_entity.type
_entity.pdbx_description
1 polymer ?
#
loop_
_entity_poly.entity_id
_entity_poly.type
_entity_poly.pdbx_seq_one_letter_code
_entity_poly.pdbx_strand_id
1 'polypeptide(L)'
;RIFGHQISVVGAEEVRESRAGCESGVRAKLRFVAPQSCTPLHQSDSPWKQNRAPCEPSSLRLLRDRKAISRQSPTRLSWDHRSTKSSSSSRLLHLAIRFTEIFSSDMASDLAASLFHPSELYAIFSFLASPDPSRQFKKRPSSKASNRDWCYYFLNLTSRSFARVIQELNDEMRHPVCIFYLVLRGLDTVEDDMTLPKARKLAVLRSFHELIYQRGWTFTENGPDEKDRELLVMFDKVIEEFLGLAEKYRAVIADITKRMAAGMADFIEGKKVVTMDDYNLYTHYVAGLVGHGLTGLFIASGLEPQLSALSRDRALFLSNQMGLMLQKINILRDFSEDVPQGRVFWPKDVWGKYVANVEDMLEPRNLELARACLNDLCGDALSLVPDSLEYLSLLRDPTIFRFCAIPQTMAISTLTLVLDNPKNFRMPLLKIRKGQACEQILGSGDFDSVRVLYLRELRAQAAKVFGIVRRGGEDVKRGTVLDLDIALGKAESAVRHHDKIRDVFTTEKGTTRPFPFTVHPEDPSREVARKRASSSGSGSWAVVGLAVVVVAVGFALWNGEQGQQ
;
A
#
# COMPACT_ATOMS: atom_id res chain seq x y z
N ARG A 1 3.27 -10.00 -52.70
CA ARG A 1 4.49 -10.53 -53.35
C ARG A 1 5.51 -10.68 -52.22
N ILE A 2 5.87 -11.86 -51.73
CA ILE A 2 5.73 -13.23 -52.27
C ILE A 2 4.66 -14.04 -51.49
N PHE A 3 4.32 -15.25 -51.96
CA PHE A 3 3.24 -16.17 -51.54
C PHE A 3 3.25 -16.57 -50.05
N GLY A 4 2.19 -17.13 -49.46
CA GLY A 4 0.91 -17.61 -50.00
C GLY A 4 0.58 -19.04 -49.52
N HIS A 5 -0.69 -19.33 -49.23
CA HIS A 5 -1.19 -20.55 -48.57
C HIS A 5 -0.60 -21.91 -49.03
N GLN A 6 -0.46 -22.83 -48.06
CA GLN A 6 -1.17 -24.12 -48.15
C GLN A 6 -1.41 -24.75 -46.77
N ILE A 7 -2.69 -24.99 -46.44
CA ILE A 7 -3.11 -25.91 -45.38
C ILE A 7 -3.60 -27.17 -46.11
N SER A 8 -3.12 -28.34 -45.69
CA SER A 8 -3.65 -29.63 -46.15
C SER A 8 -4.21 -30.40 -44.95
N VAL A 9 -5.48 -30.76 -45.03
CA VAL A 9 -6.18 -31.62 -44.07
C VAL A 9 -6.51 -32.94 -44.76
N VAL A 10 -5.80 -34.00 -44.38
CA VAL A 10 -6.13 -35.41 -44.59
C VAL A 10 -5.40 -36.16 -43.45
N GLY A 11 -5.99 -37.11 -42.72
CA GLY A 11 -7.36 -37.61 -42.66
C GLY A 11 -7.49 -38.47 -41.39
N ALA A 12 -8.72 -38.74 -40.94
CA ALA A 12 -8.94 -39.62 -39.78
C ALA A 12 -8.89 -41.09 -40.19
N GLU A 13 -8.39 -41.96 -39.32
CA GLU A 13 -8.77 -43.38 -39.33
C GLU A 13 -8.74 -43.99 -37.92
N GLU A 14 -9.53 -45.06 -37.74
CA GLU A 14 -10.05 -45.53 -36.47
C GLU A 14 -9.30 -46.74 -35.86
N VAL A 15 -9.38 -46.84 -34.54
CA VAL A 15 -9.58 -48.09 -33.75
C VAL A 15 -8.64 -49.29 -33.98
N ARG A 16 -7.93 -49.68 -32.92
CA ARG A 16 -8.08 -51.05 -32.36
C ARG A 16 -7.64 -51.21 -30.90
N GLU A 17 -8.39 -52.07 -30.20
CA GLU A 17 -8.18 -52.46 -28.81
C GLU A 17 -6.96 -53.36 -28.62
N SER A 18 -6.43 -53.41 -27.38
CA SER A 18 -6.13 -54.72 -26.76
C SER A 18 -6.14 -54.62 -25.23
N ARG A 19 -6.79 -55.60 -24.59
CA ARG A 19 -6.87 -55.78 -23.12
C ARG A 19 -5.84 -56.81 -22.66
N ALA A 20 -5.14 -56.51 -21.56
CA ALA A 20 -4.70 -57.45 -20.51
C ALA A 20 -4.26 -56.61 -19.29
N GLY A 21 -4.41 -57.02 -18.03
CA GLY A 21 -4.98 -58.24 -17.46
C GLY A 21 -4.22 -58.64 -16.18
N CYS A 22 -4.94 -58.97 -15.09
CA CYS A 22 -4.44 -59.25 -13.71
C CYS A 22 -3.95 -58.00 -12.94
N GLU A 23 -4.49 -57.58 -11.79
CA GLU A 23 -4.99 -58.24 -10.55
C GLU A 23 -3.90 -58.59 -9.51
N SER A 24 -3.76 -57.72 -8.50
CA SER A 24 -3.70 -58.03 -7.05
C SER A 24 -3.40 -56.73 -6.27
N GLY A 25 -3.88 -56.49 -5.04
CA GLY A 25 -4.83 -57.28 -4.27
C GLY A 25 -4.68 -57.16 -2.75
N VAL A 26 -4.77 -55.95 -2.15
CA VAL A 26 -4.89 -55.81 -0.68
C VAL A 26 -5.95 -54.76 -0.30
N ARG A 27 -6.95 -55.20 0.47
CA ARG A 27 -7.91 -54.34 1.19
C ARG A 27 -7.40 -54.05 2.59
N ALA A 28 -7.60 -52.82 3.07
CA ALA A 28 -7.75 -52.53 4.50
C ALA A 28 -9.08 -51.79 4.73
N LYS A 29 -10.05 -52.50 5.32
CA LYS A 29 -11.25 -51.87 5.91
C LYS A 29 -10.89 -51.39 7.31
N LEU A 30 -11.48 -50.30 7.77
CA LEU A 30 -11.92 -50.16 9.17
C LEU A 30 -13.26 -49.42 9.21
N ARG A 31 -14.16 -49.86 10.10
CA ARG A 31 -15.55 -49.38 10.20
C ARG A 31 -15.72 -48.46 11.41
N PHE A 32 -16.72 -47.58 11.32
CA PHE A 32 -17.42 -47.01 12.47
C PHE A 32 -17.88 -48.09 13.47
N VAL A 33 -17.68 -47.84 14.77
CA VAL A 33 -18.62 -48.20 15.85
C VAL A 33 -18.51 -47.12 16.95
N ALA A 34 -19.66 -46.56 17.35
CA ALA A 34 -19.89 -46.03 18.70
C ALA A 34 -20.91 -46.96 19.37
N PRO A 35 -20.95 -47.06 20.72
CA PRO A 35 -22.10 -46.44 21.40
C PRO A 35 -21.84 -45.94 22.85
N GLN A 36 -22.73 -45.05 23.32
CA GLN A 36 -23.52 -45.05 24.60
C GLN A 36 -22.92 -45.67 25.90
N SER A 37 -23.29 -45.30 27.13
CA SER A 37 -23.96 -44.13 27.76
C SER A 37 -24.04 -44.38 29.30
N CYS A 38 -24.56 -43.41 30.07
CA CYS A 38 -25.09 -43.52 31.45
C CYS A 38 -24.13 -43.33 32.66
N THR A 39 -24.64 -42.50 33.59
CA THR A 39 -24.21 -42.14 34.97
C THR A 39 -24.92 -43.06 36.01
N PRO A 40 -25.01 -42.81 37.35
CA PRO A 40 -24.48 -41.77 38.27
C PRO A 40 -23.95 -42.29 39.66
N LEU A 41 -23.80 -41.39 40.67
CA LEU A 41 -23.65 -41.60 42.16
C LEU A 41 -22.25 -42.02 42.67
N HIS A 42 -21.73 -41.62 43.85
CA HIS A 42 -22.17 -40.84 45.04
C HIS A 42 -21.13 -39.72 45.36
N GLN A 43 -21.45 -38.55 45.96
CA GLN A 43 -21.48 -38.23 47.43
C GLN A 43 -20.29 -38.83 48.24
N SER A 44 -19.59 -38.13 49.15
CA SER A 44 -19.85 -36.89 49.93
C SER A 44 -18.51 -36.20 50.36
N ASP A 45 -18.40 -35.10 51.14
CA ASP A 45 -19.43 -34.32 51.86
C ASP A 45 -19.12 -32.80 52.09
N SER A 46 -20.21 -32.10 52.42
CA SER A 46 -20.52 -30.91 53.24
C SER A 46 -19.47 -30.03 54.02
N PRO A 47 -19.78 -28.72 54.29
CA PRO A 47 -18.84 -27.71 54.80
C PRO A 47 -19.13 -27.17 56.24
N TRP A 48 -18.27 -26.28 56.73
CA TRP A 48 -18.49 -25.52 57.97
C TRP A 48 -19.09 -24.10 57.76
N LYS A 49 -20.30 -23.95 58.32
CA LYS A 49 -21.02 -22.73 58.73
C LYS A 49 -20.28 -22.05 59.94
N GLN A 50 -20.58 -20.86 60.47
CA GLN A 50 -21.60 -19.79 60.26
C GLN A 50 -21.23 -18.54 61.10
N ASN A 51 -21.80 -17.38 60.74
CA ASN A 51 -22.39 -16.31 61.58
C ASN A 51 -22.00 -14.92 61.05
N ARG A 52 -22.80 -13.85 61.06
CA ARG A 52 -24.25 -13.54 61.18
C ARG A 52 -24.30 -12.00 61.05
N ALA A 53 -25.32 -11.46 60.38
CA ALA A 53 -25.66 -10.02 60.38
C ALA A 53 -26.43 -9.65 61.70
N PRO A 54 -27.04 -8.45 61.92
CA PRO A 54 -27.32 -7.32 61.00
C PRO A 54 -27.30 -5.88 61.61
N CYS A 55 -27.87 -4.92 60.86
CA CYS A 55 -28.55 -3.66 61.28
C CYS A 55 -27.88 -2.27 61.07
N GLU A 56 -28.55 -1.50 60.21
CA GLU A 56 -28.64 -0.03 60.03
C GLU A 56 -29.42 0.67 61.20
N PRO A 57 -29.78 1.98 61.17
CA PRO A 57 -29.23 3.18 60.47
C PRO A 57 -29.15 4.46 61.38
N SER A 58 -28.92 5.65 60.79
CA SER A 58 -29.58 6.97 61.10
C SER A 58 -28.71 8.15 61.57
N SER A 59 -28.62 9.21 60.74
CA SER A 59 -28.91 10.64 61.06
C SER A 59 -28.38 11.54 59.92
N LEU A 60 -29.18 12.01 58.95
CA LEU A 60 -30.11 13.15 59.02
C LEU A 60 -29.59 14.40 59.74
N ARG A 61 -29.24 15.43 58.95
CA ARG A 61 -29.58 16.82 59.28
C ARG A 61 -29.84 17.69 58.03
N LEU A 62 -31.13 17.80 57.72
CA LEU A 62 -31.76 18.91 56.98
C LEU A 62 -31.53 20.25 57.76
N LEU A 63 -31.82 21.48 57.31
CA LEU A 63 -32.79 21.99 56.33
C LEU A 63 -32.53 23.51 56.07
N ARG A 64 -33.28 24.07 55.10
CA ARG A 64 -33.57 25.49 54.76
C ARG A 64 -32.63 26.16 53.75
N ASP A 65 -33.07 26.44 52.52
CA ASP A 65 -34.21 27.26 52.03
C ASP A 65 -34.03 28.78 52.18
N ARG A 66 -33.92 29.48 51.04
CA ARG A 66 -34.94 30.46 50.63
C ARG A 66 -34.93 30.77 49.13
N LYS A 67 -36.14 31.06 48.61
CA LYS A 67 -36.47 31.35 47.20
C LYS A 67 -36.31 32.83 46.86
N ALA A 68 -35.94 33.13 45.61
CA ALA A 68 -36.51 34.16 44.70
C ALA A 68 -35.71 34.11 43.38
N ILE A 69 -36.23 33.61 42.25
CA ILE A 69 -37.17 34.26 41.32
C ILE A 69 -36.80 35.71 40.98
N SER A 70 -36.14 35.90 39.83
CA SER A 70 -36.54 36.94 38.88
C SER A 70 -36.32 36.44 37.44
N ARG A 71 -37.10 36.97 36.49
CA ARG A 71 -37.06 36.60 35.08
C ARG A 71 -36.14 37.55 34.32
N GLN A 72 -35.36 37.05 33.36
CA GLN A 72 -35.16 37.74 32.08
C GLN A 72 -34.63 36.77 31.01
N SER A 73 -35.11 36.97 29.78
CA SER A 73 -34.80 36.18 28.59
C SER A 73 -34.17 37.08 27.52
N PRO A 74 -33.81 36.54 26.34
CA PRO A 74 -32.43 36.36 25.93
C PRO A 74 -31.83 37.58 25.20
N THR A 75 -30.64 38.00 25.60
CA THR A 75 -29.89 39.04 24.87
C THR A 75 -29.18 38.45 23.65
N ARG A 76 -29.66 38.84 22.47
CA ARG A 76 -28.85 38.79 21.24
C ARG A 76 -27.61 39.67 21.44
N LEU A 77 -26.42 39.10 21.24
CA LEU A 77 -25.20 39.87 21.01
C LEU A 77 -24.70 39.55 19.61
N SER A 78 -24.89 40.52 18.72
CA SER A 78 -24.39 40.52 17.35
C SER A 78 -22.87 40.52 17.36
N TRP A 79 -22.26 39.50 16.77
CA TRP A 79 -20.85 39.58 16.38
C TRP A 79 -20.75 40.48 15.15
N ASP A 80 -20.34 41.73 15.39
CA ASP A 80 -20.09 42.74 14.37
C ASP A 80 -18.96 42.24 13.45
N HIS A 81 -19.32 41.81 12.24
CA HIS A 81 -18.38 41.20 11.29
C HIS A 81 -17.55 42.30 10.59
N ARG A 82 -16.75 43.00 11.39
CA ARG A 82 -15.89 44.09 10.95
C ARG A 82 -14.74 43.52 10.12
N SER A 83 -14.98 43.37 8.83
CA SER A 83 -14.00 42.84 7.87
C SER A 83 -12.75 43.74 7.82
N THR A 84 -11.71 43.34 8.54
CA THR A 84 -10.37 43.88 8.30
C THR A 84 -9.92 43.35 6.94
N LYS A 85 -9.91 44.22 5.93
CA LYS A 85 -9.30 43.95 4.63
C LYS A 85 -7.79 43.79 4.81
N SER A 86 -7.36 42.60 5.23
CA SER A 86 -5.99 42.13 5.09
C SER A 86 -5.60 42.28 3.62
N SER A 87 -4.68 43.20 3.34
CA SER A 87 -4.22 43.46 1.97
C SER A 87 -3.56 42.21 1.40
N SER A 88 -3.62 42.04 0.08
CA SER A 88 -2.98 40.92 -0.61
C SER A 88 -1.49 40.81 -0.26
N SER A 89 -0.83 41.94 0.02
CA SER A 89 0.54 42.05 0.50
C SER A 89 0.79 41.33 1.83
N SER A 90 -0.15 41.36 2.77
CA SER A 90 -0.02 40.64 4.06
C SER A 90 -0.07 39.13 3.87
N ARG A 91 -0.93 38.63 2.96
CA ARG A 91 -0.97 37.20 2.62
C ARG A 91 0.27 36.75 1.87
N LEU A 92 0.76 37.55 0.92
CA LEU A 92 2.00 37.29 0.19
C LEU A 92 3.22 37.34 1.11
N LEU A 93 3.28 38.26 2.08
CA LEU A 93 4.36 38.32 3.06
C LEU A 93 4.32 37.12 4.02
N HIS A 94 3.14 36.68 4.48
CA HIS A 94 3.03 35.43 5.24
C HIS A 94 3.36 34.19 4.38
N LEU A 95 3.06 34.20 3.09
CA LEU A 95 3.44 33.13 2.16
C LEU A 95 4.97 33.12 1.95
N ALA A 96 5.60 34.29 1.86
CA ALA A 96 7.04 34.49 1.73
C ALA A 96 7.82 34.10 3.00
N ILE A 97 7.33 34.47 4.18
CA ILE A 97 7.90 34.07 5.48
C ILE A 97 7.76 32.55 5.68
N ARG A 98 6.60 31.96 5.33
CA ARG A 98 6.46 30.50 5.27
C ARG A 98 7.36 29.86 4.21
N PHE A 99 7.63 30.53 3.09
CA PHE A 99 8.59 30.07 2.08
C PHE A 99 9.98 29.94 2.70
N THR A 100 10.47 30.99 3.39
CA THR A 100 11.80 31.01 4.02
C THR A 100 11.96 29.97 5.13
N GLU A 101 10.91 29.66 5.89
CA GLU A 101 10.96 28.61 6.93
C GLU A 101 10.94 27.16 6.38
N ILE A 102 10.67 26.96 5.09
CA ILE A 102 10.51 25.62 4.48
C ILE A 102 11.75 25.20 3.64
N PHE A 103 12.71 26.09 3.39
CA PHE A 103 13.96 25.78 2.68
C PHE A 103 14.94 24.94 3.51
N SER A 104 14.67 23.64 3.59
CA SER A 104 15.72 22.62 3.72
C SER A 104 16.48 22.48 2.39
N SER A 105 17.75 22.05 2.46
CA SER A 105 18.60 21.73 1.31
C SER A 105 17.90 20.83 0.28
N ASP A 106 17.16 19.85 0.77
CA ASP A 106 16.46 18.85 -0.05
C ASP A 106 15.43 19.50 -0.97
N MET A 107 14.66 20.49 -0.46
CA MET A 107 13.61 21.13 -1.25
C MET A 107 14.17 21.97 -2.40
N ALA A 108 15.36 22.58 -2.24
CA ALA A 108 16.01 23.30 -3.33
C ALA A 108 16.39 22.33 -4.48
N SER A 109 16.90 21.14 -4.14
CA SER A 109 17.17 20.07 -5.10
C SER A 109 15.89 19.54 -5.76
N ASP A 110 14.82 19.34 -4.99
CA ASP A 110 13.51 18.90 -5.50
C ASP A 110 12.89 19.88 -6.49
N LEU A 111 12.96 21.18 -6.18
CA LEU A 111 12.49 22.26 -7.06
C LEU A 111 13.35 22.32 -8.33
N ALA A 112 14.68 22.25 -8.20
CA ALA A 112 15.61 22.24 -9.33
C ALA A 112 15.33 21.06 -10.29
N ALA A 113 15.12 19.85 -9.75
CA ALA A 113 14.75 18.66 -10.51
C ALA A 113 13.38 18.77 -11.21
N SER A 114 12.52 19.69 -10.77
CA SER A 114 11.17 19.92 -11.29
C SER A 114 11.06 21.17 -12.19
N LEU A 115 12.14 21.94 -12.39
CA LEU A 115 12.10 23.23 -13.12
C LEU A 115 11.52 23.12 -14.55
N PHE A 116 11.81 22.02 -15.24
CA PHE A 116 11.33 21.76 -16.61
C PHE A 116 9.97 21.03 -16.65
N HIS A 117 9.31 20.90 -15.50
CA HIS A 117 8.03 20.21 -15.32
C HIS A 117 7.01 21.16 -14.64
N PRO A 118 6.33 22.05 -15.37
CA PRO A 118 5.46 23.07 -14.78
C PRO A 118 4.31 22.53 -13.91
N SER A 119 3.78 21.36 -14.27
CA SER A 119 2.75 20.66 -13.49
C SER A 119 3.29 20.11 -12.17
N GLU A 120 4.53 19.62 -12.15
CA GLU A 120 5.22 19.17 -10.94
C GLU A 120 5.48 20.33 -9.97
N LEU A 121 5.87 21.51 -10.47
CA LEU A 121 6.00 22.72 -9.65
C LEU A 121 4.66 23.14 -9.02
N TYR A 122 3.59 23.17 -9.81
CA TYR A 122 2.24 23.44 -9.29
C TYR A 122 1.82 22.42 -8.22
N ALA A 123 2.14 21.13 -8.43
CA ALA A 123 1.85 20.08 -7.48
C ALA A 123 2.65 20.22 -6.17
N ILE A 124 3.94 20.57 -6.23
CA ILE A 124 4.76 20.87 -5.04
C ILE A 124 4.13 22.01 -4.23
N PHE A 125 3.81 23.14 -4.86
CA PHE A 125 3.21 24.27 -4.14
C PHE A 125 1.84 23.94 -3.54
N SER A 126 1.00 23.22 -4.28
CA SER A 126 -0.32 22.78 -3.81
C SER A 126 -0.21 21.79 -2.63
N PHE A 127 0.75 20.86 -2.68
CA PHE A 127 1.02 19.90 -1.61
C PHE A 127 1.59 20.54 -0.34
N LEU A 128 2.47 21.54 -0.48
CA LEU A 128 3.06 22.31 0.63
C LEU A 128 2.04 23.24 1.31
N ALA A 129 1.13 23.83 0.53
CA ALA A 129 0.04 24.68 1.01
C ALA A 129 -1.09 23.89 1.66
N SER A 130 -1.26 22.61 1.31
CA SER A 130 -2.27 21.72 1.89
C SER A 130 -2.02 21.48 3.39
N PRO A 131 -3.09 21.35 4.22
CA PRO A 131 -2.98 20.87 5.59
C PRO A 131 -2.25 19.52 5.65
N ASP A 132 -1.43 19.35 6.67
CA ASP A 132 -0.59 18.17 6.88
C ASP A 132 -0.72 17.74 8.35
N PRO A 133 -1.64 16.80 8.67
CA PRO A 133 -1.91 16.40 10.05
C PRO A 133 -0.68 15.79 10.74
N SER A 134 0.24 15.20 9.97
CA SER A 134 1.48 14.61 10.49
C SER A 134 2.33 15.61 11.28
N ARG A 135 2.27 16.91 10.96
CA ARG A 135 3.10 17.96 11.59
C ARG A 135 2.96 18.01 13.11
N GLN A 136 1.78 17.69 13.65
CA GLN A 136 1.54 17.70 15.09
C GLN A 136 2.44 16.70 15.83
N PHE A 137 2.68 15.52 15.23
CA PHE A 137 3.40 14.41 15.86
C PHE A 137 4.84 14.24 15.33
N LYS A 138 5.46 15.29 14.77
CA LYS A 138 6.85 15.23 14.27
C LYS A 138 7.91 15.35 15.38
N LYS A 139 7.54 15.89 16.54
CA LYS A 139 8.44 16.01 17.70
C LYS A 139 8.18 14.85 18.66
N ARG A 140 9.25 14.34 19.29
CA ARG A 140 9.17 13.30 20.32
C ARG A 140 8.23 13.76 21.45
N PRO A 141 7.19 12.99 21.81
CA PRO A 141 6.28 13.36 22.88
C PRO A 141 6.98 13.46 24.24
N SER A 142 6.37 14.19 25.17
CA SER A 142 6.81 14.17 26.56
C SER A 142 6.48 12.82 27.23
N SER A 143 7.17 12.48 28.32
CA SER A 143 6.86 11.28 29.11
C SER A 143 5.45 11.25 29.72
N LYS A 144 4.74 12.39 29.72
CA LYS A 144 3.34 12.52 30.17
C LYS A 144 2.32 12.52 29.02
N ALA A 145 2.76 12.37 27.77
CA ALA A 145 1.85 12.29 26.62
C ALA A 145 1.05 10.98 26.61
N SER A 146 -0.07 10.95 25.89
CA SER A 146 -0.90 9.75 25.80
C SER A 146 -0.22 8.65 24.97
N ASN A 147 -0.59 7.38 25.21
CA ASN A 147 -0.11 6.26 24.38
C ASN A 147 -0.47 6.46 22.90
N ARG A 148 -1.65 7.05 22.62
CA ARG A 148 -2.07 7.52 21.30
C ARG A 148 -1.10 8.51 20.66
N ASP A 149 -0.63 9.53 21.38
CA ASP A 149 0.34 10.51 20.85
C ASP A 149 1.67 9.83 20.50
N TRP A 150 2.11 8.86 21.33
CA TRP A 150 3.26 8.02 21.04
C TRP A 150 3.07 7.17 19.78
N CYS A 151 1.89 6.58 19.58
CA CYS A 151 1.60 5.83 18.36
C CYS A 151 1.67 6.71 17.10
N TYR A 152 1.08 7.91 17.09
CA TYR A 152 1.20 8.82 15.95
C TYR A 152 2.61 9.37 15.75
N TYR A 153 3.41 9.49 16.82
CA TYR A 153 4.84 9.77 16.72
C TYR A 153 5.61 8.60 16.06
N PHE A 154 5.41 7.36 16.51
CA PHE A 154 6.06 6.18 15.90
C PHE A 154 5.64 5.99 14.45
N LEU A 155 4.39 6.29 14.10
CA LEU A 155 3.89 6.24 12.73
C LEU A 155 4.68 7.21 11.82
N ASN A 156 4.90 8.44 12.28
CA ASN A 156 5.70 9.46 11.59
C ASN A 156 7.20 9.11 11.53
N LEU A 157 7.73 8.51 12.61
CA LEU A 157 9.14 8.13 12.74
C LEU A 157 9.50 7.03 11.75
N THR A 158 8.72 5.95 11.76
CA THR A 158 8.96 4.74 10.96
C THR A 158 8.51 4.91 9.49
N SER A 159 7.49 5.73 9.23
CA SER A 159 6.93 5.94 7.90
C SER A 159 6.81 7.44 7.54
N ARG A 160 7.65 7.92 6.62
CA ARG A 160 7.61 9.35 6.20
C ARG A 160 6.40 9.67 5.32
N SER A 161 6.21 8.91 4.25
CA SER A 161 5.17 9.20 3.25
C SER A 161 3.80 8.64 3.65
N PHE A 162 3.77 7.41 4.18
CA PHE A 162 2.52 6.72 4.55
C PHE A 162 1.84 7.34 5.78
N ALA A 163 2.58 7.93 6.72
CA ALA A 163 2.01 8.51 7.94
C ALA A 163 1.02 9.64 7.65
N ARG A 164 1.32 10.51 6.67
CA ARG A 164 0.39 11.54 6.22
C ARG A 164 -0.88 10.92 5.63
N VAL A 165 -0.73 9.91 4.77
CA VAL A 165 -1.85 9.25 4.09
C VAL A 165 -2.75 8.50 5.09
N ILE A 166 -2.16 7.84 6.10
CA ILE A 166 -2.90 7.22 7.22
C ILE A 166 -3.63 8.29 8.04
N GLN A 167 -3.01 9.44 8.30
CA GLN A 167 -3.64 10.53 9.05
C GLN A 167 -4.71 11.31 8.26
N GLU A 168 -4.73 11.20 6.93
CA GLU A 168 -5.80 11.72 6.06
C GLU A 168 -7.05 10.81 6.04
N LEU A 169 -7.01 9.60 6.62
CA LEU A 169 -8.19 8.74 6.81
C LEU A 169 -9.25 9.42 7.71
N ASN A 170 -10.53 9.03 7.52
CA ASN A 170 -11.62 9.38 8.42
C ASN A 170 -11.38 8.88 9.86
N ASP A 171 -12.12 9.44 10.84
CA ASP A 171 -11.84 9.20 12.26
C ASP A 171 -12.06 7.74 12.71
N GLU A 172 -12.98 7.00 12.08
CA GLU A 172 -13.23 5.58 12.36
C GLU A 172 -12.05 4.70 11.91
N MET A 173 -11.42 5.00 10.77
CA MET A 173 -10.34 4.20 10.19
C MET A 173 -8.93 4.65 10.60
N ARG A 174 -8.71 5.95 10.86
CA ARG A 174 -7.39 6.54 11.11
C ARG A 174 -6.64 5.83 12.23
N HIS A 175 -7.33 5.50 13.32
CA HIS A 175 -6.69 4.91 14.49
C HIS A 175 -6.49 3.38 14.36
N PRO A 176 -7.48 2.56 13.95
CA PRO A 176 -7.26 1.14 13.65
C PRO A 176 -6.16 0.90 12.63
N VAL A 177 -6.07 1.69 11.55
CA VAL A 177 -5.02 1.54 10.52
C VAL A 177 -3.64 1.98 11.03
N CYS A 178 -3.58 3.02 11.88
CA CYS A 178 -2.34 3.41 12.56
C CYS A 178 -1.78 2.26 13.41
N ILE A 179 -2.62 1.66 14.28
CA ILE A 179 -2.21 0.55 15.14
C ILE A 179 -1.87 -0.70 14.31
N PHE A 180 -2.67 -1.04 13.29
CA PHE A 180 -2.35 -2.13 12.38
C PHE A 180 -0.97 -1.96 11.71
N TYR A 181 -0.67 -0.77 11.21
CA TYR A 181 0.63 -0.45 10.64
C TYR A 181 1.77 -0.61 11.67
N LEU A 182 1.61 -0.11 12.89
CA LEU A 182 2.64 -0.19 13.94
C LEU A 182 2.87 -1.63 14.43
N VAL A 183 1.82 -2.44 14.53
CA VAL A 183 1.96 -3.86 14.89
C VAL A 183 2.75 -4.61 13.83
N LEU A 184 2.43 -4.41 12.54
CA LEU A 184 3.18 -5.06 11.46
C LEU A 184 4.60 -4.48 11.29
N ARG A 185 4.81 -3.18 11.52
CA ARG A 185 6.14 -2.56 11.51
C ARG A 185 7.02 -3.11 12.64
N GLY A 186 6.48 -3.33 13.84
CA GLY A 186 7.21 -3.99 14.92
C GLY A 186 7.60 -5.43 14.58
N LEU A 187 6.73 -6.17 13.88
CA LEU A 187 7.04 -7.51 13.37
C LEU A 187 8.18 -7.47 12.32
N ASP A 188 8.07 -6.56 11.35
CA ASP A 188 9.06 -6.27 10.29
C ASP A 188 10.44 -6.00 10.89
N THR A 189 10.52 -5.13 11.92
CA THR A 189 11.79 -4.78 12.61
C THR A 189 12.39 -5.95 13.42
N VAL A 190 11.64 -7.00 13.76
CA VAL A 190 12.21 -8.25 14.29
C VAL A 190 12.69 -9.17 13.16
N GLU A 191 12.04 -9.12 12.00
CA GLU A 191 12.36 -9.90 10.80
C GLU A 191 13.65 -9.41 10.13
N ASP A 192 13.77 -8.11 9.86
CA ASP A 192 14.92 -7.47 9.18
C ASP A 192 16.21 -7.48 10.02
N ASP A 193 16.14 -7.48 11.37
CA ASP A 193 17.31 -7.28 12.24
C ASP A 193 18.31 -8.45 12.15
N MET A 194 19.39 -8.26 11.39
CA MET A 194 20.42 -9.27 11.15
C MET A 194 21.34 -9.53 12.37
N THR A 195 21.22 -8.76 13.45
CA THR A 195 21.99 -8.97 14.69
C THR A 195 21.33 -9.99 15.62
N LEU A 196 20.02 -10.21 15.49
CA LEU A 196 19.27 -11.17 16.31
C LEU A 196 19.61 -12.62 15.95
N PRO A 197 19.95 -13.48 16.93
CA PRO A 197 20.12 -14.92 16.70
C PRO A 197 18.86 -15.54 16.10
N LYS A 198 19.00 -16.31 15.00
CA LYS A 198 17.88 -16.93 14.26
C LYS A 198 16.86 -17.64 15.16
N ALA A 199 17.31 -18.40 16.16
CA ALA A 199 16.42 -19.09 17.09
C ALA A 199 15.55 -18.12 17.93
N ARG A 200 16.11 -16.97 18.36
CA ARG A 200 15.36 -15.94 19.11
C ARG A 200 14.39 -15.20 18.19
N LYS A 201 14.82 -14.82 17.00
CA LYS A 201 13.99 -14.20 15.95
C LYS A 201 12.75 -15.05 15.68
N LEU A 202 12.93 -16.35 15.37
CA LEU A 202 11.83 -17.28 15.10
C LEU A 202 10.85 -17.44 16.27
N ALA A 203 11.35 -17.50 17.51
CA ALA A 203 10.51 -17.60 18.70
C ALA A 203 9.64 -16.34 18.90
N VAL A 204 10.22 -15.14 18.74
CA VAL A 204 9.49 -13.86 18.84
C VAL A 204 8.46 -13.73 17.72
N LEU A 205 8.82 -13.98 16.46
CA LEU A 205 7.89 -13.92 15.33
C LEU A 205 6.68 -14.84 15.56
N ARG A 206 6.88 -16.14 15.84
CA ARG A 206 5.78 -17.09 16.01
C ARG A 206 4.82 -16.73 17.16
N SER A 207 5.34 -16.13 18.23
CA SER A 207 4.54 -15.67 19.38
C SER A 207 4.02 -14.22 19.26
N PHE A 208 4.44 -13.43 18.26
CA PHE A 208 4.16 -11.99 18.20
C PHE A 208 2.67 -11.63 18.27
N HIS A 209 1.82 -12.46 17.65
CA HIS A 209 0.36 -12.32 17.66
C HIS A 209 -0.30 -12.58 19.04
N GLU A 210 0.43 -13.21 19.97
CA GLU A 210 0.05 -13.38 21.38
C GLU A 210 0.68 -12.27 22.24
N LEU A 211 1.92 -11.89 21.94
CA LEU A 211 2.65 -10.80 22.61
C LEU A 211 1.93 -9.45 22.48
N ILE A 212 1.22 -9.18 21.37
CA ILE A 212 0.39 -7.97 21.22
C ILE A 212 -0.78 -7.88 22.22
N TYR A 213 -1.13 -8.97 22.91
CA TYR A 213 -2.09 -8.97 24.02
C TYR A 213 -1.42 -8.86 25.41
N GLN A 214 -0.10 -9.00 25.49
CA GLN A 214 0.65 -8.96 26.75
C GLN A 214 0.96 -7.51 27.16
N ARG A 215 0.14 -6.95 28.06
CA ARG A 215 0.37 -5.60 28.61
C ARG A 215 1.78 -5.45 29.19
N GLY A 216 2.41 -4.31 28.89
CA GLY A 216 3.77 -4.00 29.33
C GLY A 216 4.88 -4.75 28.59
N TRP A 217 4.57 -5.56 27.56
CA TRP A 217 5.60 -6.18 26.74
C TRP A 217 6.36 -5.12 25.92
N THR A 218 7.69 -5.21 25.95
CA THR A 218 8.63 -4.43 25.16
C THR A 218 9.76 -5.33 24.71
N PHE A 219 10.51 -4.90 23.69
CA PHE A 219 11.59 -5.69 23.13
C PHE A 219 12.84 -4.83 22.96
N THR A 220 13.86 -5.15 23.76
CA THR A 220 15.12 -4.40 23.84
C THR A 220 16.31 -5.15 23.22
N GLU A 221 16.09 -6.35 22.69
CA GLU A 221 17.15 -7.24 22.18
C GLU A 221 17.65 -6.89 20.78
N ASN A 222 16.96 -6.00 20.03
CA ASN A 222 17.44 -5.55 18.71
C ASN A 222 18.83 -4.91 18.77
N GLY A 223 19.51 -4.93 17.63
CA GLY A 223 20.75 -4.20 17.38
C GLY A 223 20.62 -2.71 17.73
N PRO A 224 21.67 -2.06 18.26
CA PRO A 224 21.59 -0.67 18.73
C PRO A 224 21.31 0.32 17.60
N ASP A 225 21.76 0.01 16.39
CA ASP A 225 21.63 0.81 15.18
C ASP A 225 20.38 0.45 14.33
N GLU A 226 19.54 -0.48 14.81
CA GLU A 226 18.31 -0.87 14.13
C GLU A 226 17.35 0.34 14.04
N LYS A 227 17.00 0.73 12.82
CA LYS A 227 16.43 2.05 12.48
C LYS A 227 15.14 2.34 13.24
N ASP A 228 14.26 1.34 13.31
CA ASP A 228 12.93 1.49 13.90
C ASP A 228 12.86 0.95 15.35
N ARG A 229 14.02 0.67 15.98
CA ARG A 229 14.16 0.12 17.35
C ARG A 229 13.33 0.82 18.42
N GLU A 230 13.19 2.15 18.36
CA GLU A 230 12.45 2.90 19.39
C GLU A 230 10.98 2.44 19.51
N LEU A 231 10.38 1.98 18.42
CA LEU A 231 9.03 1.38 18.41
C LEU A 231 8.96 0.11 19.27
N LEU A 232 9.94 -0.80 19.13
CA LEU A 232 9.98 -2.06 19.86
C LEU A 232 10.34 -1.88 21.35
N VAL A 233 11.21 -0.91 21.66
CA VAL A 233 11.57 -0.56 23.05
C VAL A 233 10.37 0.02 23.82
N MET A 234 9.43 0.69 23.15
CA MET A 234 8.21 1.27 23.74
C MET A 234 6.92 0.66 23.15
N PHE A 235 6.96 -0.62 22.80
CA PHE A 235 5.85 -1.31 22.17
C PHE A 235 4.63 -1.47 23.09
N ASP A 236 4.82 -1.35 24.41
CA ASP A 236 3.75 -1.30 25.41
C ASP A 236 2.71 -0.21 25.11
N LYS A 237 3.14 0.92 24.52
CA LYS A 237 2.25 2.00 24.08
C LYS A 237 1.31 1.56 22.95
N VAL A 238 1.83 0.77 22.00
CA VAL A 238 1.04 0.22 20.89
C VAL A 238 0.08 -0.85 21.38
N ILE A 239 0.51 -1.68 22.34
CA ILE A 239 -0.32 -2.71 22.96
C ILE A 239 -1.53 -2.11 23.70
N GLU A 240 -1.36 -1.06 24.49
CA GLU A 240 -2.49 -0.45 25.20
C GLU A 240 -3.52 0.17 24.22
N GLU A 241 -3.08 0.84 23.16
CA GLU A 241 -4.01 1.37 22.13
C GLU A 241 -4.65 0.24 21.31
N PHE A 242 -3.92 -0.84 20.97
CA PHE A 242 -4.47 -2.05 20.34
C PHE A 242 -5.56 -2.71 21.21
N LEU A 243 -5.30 -2.89 22.50
CA LEU A 243 -6.28 -3.43 23.44
C LEU A 243 -7.50 -2.50 23.61
N GLY A 244 -7.34 -1.19 23.40
CA GLY A 244 -8.42 -0.20 23.37
C GLY A 244 -9.30 -0.25 22.11
N LEU A 245 -8.88 -0.90 21.03
CA LEU A 245 -9.68 -1.00 19.80
C LEU A 245 -10.91 -1.90 19.98
N ALA A 246 -11.96 -1.63 19.18
CA ALA A 246 -13.11 -2.50 19.06
C ALA A 246 -12.70 -3.91 18.62
N GLU A 247 -13.37 -4.94 19.16
CA GLU A 247 -13.03 -6.35 18.95
C GLU A 247 -12.94 -6.75 17.47
N LYS A 248 -13.86 -6.24 16.65
CA LYS A 248 -13.88 -6.42 15.19
C LYS A 248 -12.57 -6.01 14.50
N TYR A 249 -11.86 -5.01 15.03
CA TYR A 249 -10.55 -4.58 14.50
C TYR A 249 -9.40 -5.39 15.12
N ARG A 250 -9.44 -5.66 16.43
CA ARG A 250 -8.42 -6.47 17.10
C ARG A 250 -8.29 -7.86 16.48
N ALA A 251 -9.42 -8.50 16.17
CA ALA A 251 -9.46 -9.82 15.54
C ALA A 251 -8.78 -9.85 14.15
N VAL A 252 -9.00 -8.82 13.32
CA VAL A 252 -8.36 -8.70 12.00
C VAL A 252 -6.85 -8.48 12.14
N ILE A 253 -6.43 -7.56 13.01
CA ILE A 253 -5.01 -7.27 13.26
C ILE A 253 -4.29 -8.53 13.75
N ALA A 254 -4.87 -9.27 14.71
CA ALA A 254 -4.27 -10.48 15.28
C ALA A 254 -4.17 -11.64 14.27
N ASP A 255 -5.21 -11.89 13.45
CA ASP A 255 -5.15 -12.92 12.39
C ASP A 255 -4.03 -12.65 11.38
N ILE A 256 -3.95 -11.41 10.89
CA ILE A 256 -2.94 -11.03 9.91
C ILE A 256 -1.54 -11.07 10.51
N THR A 257 -1.35 -10.55 11.73
CA THR A 257 -0.07 -10.63 12.44
C THR A 257 0.38 -12.08 12.60
N LYS A 258 -0.52 -13.00 12.99
CA LYS A 258 -0.23 -14.43 13.12
C LYS A 258 0.22 -15.05 11.80
N ARG A 259 -0.52 -14.81 10.72
CA ARG A 259 -0.29 -15.41 9.40
C ARG A 259 0.96 -14.85 8.73
N MET A 260 1.22 -13.55 8.86
CA MET A 260 2.42 -12.88 8.36
C MET A 260 3.66 -13.38 9.09
N ALA A 261 3.62 -13.44 10.42
CA ALA A 261 4.75 -13.89 11.23
C ALA A 261 5.11 -15.37 11.00
N ALA A 262 4.10 -16.22 10.77
CA ALA A 262 4.33 -17.62 10.36
C ALA A 262 5.04 -17.69 9.00
N GLY A 263 4.56 -16.94 8.00
CA GLY A 263 5.18 -16.89 6.67
C GLY A 263 6.63 -16.38 6.71
N MET A 264 6.89 -15.27 7.42
CA MET A 264 8.23 -14.74 7.65
C MET A 264 9.15 -15.79 8.30
N ALA A 265 8.66 -16.48 9.34
CA ALA A 265 9.42 -17.54 10.02
C ALA A 265 9.79 -18.70 9.08
N ASP A 266 8.90 -19.12 8.18
CA ASP A 266 9.16 -20.22 7.24
C ASP A 266 10.25 -19.87 6.20
N PHE A 267 10.26 -18.62 5.72
CA PHE A 267 11.33 -18.11 4.84
C PHE A 267 12.67 -17.96 5.59
N ILE A 268 12.67 -17.49 6.84
CA ILE A 268 13.87 -17.47 7.69
C ILE A 268 14.37 -18.89 7.99
N GLU A 269 13.50 -19.87 8.22
CA GLU A 269 13.89 -21.23 8.59
C GLU A 269 14.66 -21.94 7.48
N GLY A 270 14.28 -21.75 6.22
CA GLY A 270 15.08 -22.21 5.09
C GLY A 270 14.41 -22.13 3.71
N LYS A 271 13.16 -21.65 3.60
CA LYS A 271 12.51 -21.49 2.30
C LYS A 271 13.14 -20.32 1.54
N LYS A 272 13.64 -20.60 0.33
CA LYS A 272 14.24 -19.61 -0.57
C LYS A 272 13.28 -19.26 -1.70
N VAL A 273 13.39 -18.05 -2.26
CA VAL A 273 12.64 -17.64 -3.45
C VAL A 273 13.31 -18.23 -4.70
N VAL A 274 12.92 -19.45 -5.08
CA VAL A 274 13.44 -20.15 -6.26
C VAL A 274 12.50 -19.96 -7.44
N THR A 275 11.24 -20.36 -7.26
CA THR A 275 10.21 -20.34 -8.30
C THR A 275 9.42 -19.02 -8.31
N MET A 276 8.66 -18.76 -9.38
CA MET A 276 7.66 -17.68 -9.40
C MET A 276 6.57 -17.89 -8.32
N ASP A 277 6.24 -19.13 -7.98
CA ASP A 277 5.27 -19.44 -6.92
C ASP A 277 5.82 -19.13 -5.53
N ASP A 278 7.12 -19.35 -5.29
CA ASP A 278 7.78 -18.91 -4.06
C ASP A 278 7.82 -17.39 -3.95
N TYR A 279 8.00 -16.69 -5.08
CA TYR A 279 7.99 -15.22 -5.13
C TYR A 279 6.58 -14.65 -4.86
N ASN A 280 5.55 -15.25 -5.47
CA ASN A 280 4.15 -14.94 -5.21
C ASN A 280 3.76 -15.25 -3.76
N LEU A 281 4.26 -16.34 -3.18
CA LEU A 281 4.00 -16.72 -1.79
C LEU A 281 4.72 -15.81 -0.79
N TYR A 282 5.98 -15.46 -1.03
CA TYR A 282 6.72 -14.50 -0.21
C TYR A 282 6.01 -13.15 -0.18
N THR A 283 5.69 -12.61 -1.37
CA THR A 283 4.98 -11.33 -1.50
C THR A 283 3.54 -11.39 -0.97
N HIS A 284 2.89 -12.55 -1.01
CA HIS A 284 1.62 -12.80 -0.30
C HIS A 284 1.79 -12.60 1.22
N TYR A 285 2.77 -13.25 1.84
CA TYR A 285 2.94 -13.15 3.29
C TYR A 285 3.27 -11.73 3.76
N VAL A 286 4.23 -11.04 3.13
CA VAL A 286 4.70 -9.73 3.60
C VAL A 286 3.84 -8.55 3.16
N ALA A 287 3.04 -8.68 2.09
CA ALA A 287 2.24 -7.57 1.55
C ALA A 287 0.81 -7.94 1.14
N GLY A 288 0.57 -9.11 0.55
CA GLY A 288 -0.78 -9.59 0.23
C GLY A 288 -1.68 -9.69 1.47
N LEU A 289 -1.13 -10.17 2.59
CA LEU A 289 -1.80 -10.18 3.89
C LEU A 289 -2.05 -8.79 4.47
N VAL A 290 -1.23 -7.77 4.14
CA VAL A 290 -1.53 -6.37 4.49
C VAL A 290 -2.79 -5.92 3.76
N GLY A 291 -2.91 -6.26 2.48
CA GLY A 291 -4.13 -6.06 1.69
C GLY A 291 -5.34 -6.72 2.34
N HIS A 292 -5.26 -8.02 2.65
CA HIS A 292 -6.32 -8.76 3.37
C HIS A 292 -6.74 -8.06 4.68
N GLY A 293 -5.76 -7.58 5.47
CA GLY A 293 -6.01 -6.88 6.73
C GLY A 293 -6.73 -5.56 6.54
N LEU A 294 -6.24 -4.72 5.63
CA LEU A 294 -6.88 -3.44 5.29
C LEU A 294 -8.32 -3.65 4.81
N THR A 295 -8.55 -4.56 3.86
CA THR A 295 -9.90 -4.94 3.40
C THR A 295 -10.78 -5.44 4.54
N GLY A 296 -10.23 -6.27 5.45
CA GLY A 296 -10.93 -6.73 6.65
C GLY A 296 -11.36 -5.59 7.57
N LEU A 297 -10.47 -4.61 7.81
CA LEU A 297 -10.78 -3.41 8.60
C LEU A 297 -11.85 -2.54 7.90
N PHE A 298 -11.77 -2.34 6.58
CA PHE A 298 -12.73 -1.54 5.80
C PHE A 298 -14.13 -2.17 5.73
N ILE A 299 -14.21 -3.50 5.67
CA ILE A 299 -15.49 -4.23 5.75
C ILE A 299 -16.03 -4.17 7.18
N ALA A 300 -15.17 -4.37 8.19
CA ALA A 300 -15.57 -4.31 9.60
C ALA A 300 -16.04 -2.91 10.06
N SER A 301 -15.58 -1.82 9.43
CA SER A 301 -16.09 -0.47 9.69
C SER A 301 -17.47 -0.21 9.09
N GLY A 302 -17.88 -0.99 8.09
CA GLY A 302 -19.12 -0.79 7.34
C GLY A 302 -19.06 0.32 6.29
N LEU A 303 -17.88 0.93 6.09
CA LEU A 303 -17.67 2.02 5.13
C LEU A 303 -17.59 1.55 3.68
N GLU A 304 -17.26 0.28 3.45
CA GLU A 304 -17.08 -0.29 2.11
C GLU A 304 -18.12 -1.37 1.76
N PRO A 305 -19.39 -0.98 1.51
CA PRO A 305 -20.49 -1.92 1.27
C PRO A 305 -20.31 -2.74 -0.01
N GLN A 306 -19.60 -2.24 -1.02
CA GLN A 306 -19.37 -2.98 -2.26
C GLN A 306 -18.28 -4.05 -2.12
N LEU A 307 -17.21 -3.78 -1.37
CA LEU A 307 -16.26 -4.84 -1.00
C LEU A 307 -16.92 -5.91 -0.13
N SER A 308 -17.81 -5.50 0.78
CA SER A 308 -18.61 -6.41 1.62
C SER A 308 -19.60 -7.28 0.82
N ALA A 309 -20.06 -6.80 -0.34
CA ALA A 309 -20.99 -7.52 -1.21
C ALA A 309 -20.33 -8.58 -2.10
N LEU A 310 -19.00 -8.61 -2.20
CA LEU A 310 -18.27 -9.65 -2.93
C LEU A 310 -18.26 -10.98 -2.17
N SER A 311 -18.00 -12.08 -2.89
CA SER A 311 -17.56 -13.30 -2.22
C SER A 311 -16.22 -13.05 -1.49
N ARG A 312 -16.05 -13.68 -0.32
CA ARG A 312 -14.83 -13.54 0.48
C ARG A 312 -13.57 -13.80 -0.34
N ASP A 313 -13.60 -14.84 -1.16
CA ASP A 313 -12.45 -15.23 -1.98
C ASP A 313 -12.12 -14.20 -3.07
N ARG A 314 -13.11 -13.53 -3.67
CA ARG A 314 -12.86 -12.45 -4.64
C ARG A 314 -12.30 -11.20 -3.96
N ALA A 315 -12.82 -10.82 -2.79
CA ALA A 315 -12.31 -9.68 -2.01
C ALA A 315 -10.88 -9.92 -1.52
N LEU A 316 -10.56 -11.14 -1.08
CA LEU A 316 -9.20 -11.53 -0.68
C LEU A 316 -8.27 -11.60 -1.90
N PHE A 317 -8.69 -12.20 -3.01
CA PHE A 317 -7.91 -12.21 -4.24
C PHE A 317 -7.53 -10.80 -4.69
N LEU A 318 -8.50 -9.90 -4.87
CA LEU A 318 -8.23 -8.53 -5.33
C LEU A 318 -7.34 -7.73 -4.36
N SER A 319 -7.54 -7.89 -3.06
CA SER A 319 -6.70 -7.22 -2.05
C SER A 319 -5.29 -7.81 -1.94
N ASN A 320 -5.12 -9.11 -2.23
CA ASN A 320 -3.82 -9.73 -2.41
C ASN A 320 -3.07 -9.12 -3.61
N GLN A 321 -3.72 -8.98 -4.77
CA GLN A 321 -3.10 -8.42 -5.99
C GLN A 321 -2.60 -6.98 -5.75
N MET A 322 -3.38 -6.17 -5.03
CA MET A 322 -2.96 -4.84 -4.57
C MET A 322 -1.66 -4.88 -3.76
N GLY A 323 -1.55 -5.78 -2.78
CA GLY A 323 -0.36 -5.93 -1.94
C GLY A 323 0.86 -6.44 -2.72
N LEU A 324 0.67 -7.47 -3.55
CA LEU A 324 1.69 -8.02 -4.44
C LEU A 324 2.27 -6.94 -5.36
N MET A 325 1.42 -6.10 -5.97
CA MET A 325 1.87 -5.06 -6.90
C MET A 325 2.83 -4.07 -6.22
N LEU A 326 2.50 -3.59 -5.03
CA LEU A 326 3.36 -2.69 -4.25
C LEU A 326 4.69 -3.36 -3.91
N GLN A 327 4.65 -4.60 -3.42
CA GLN A 327 5.85 -5.30 -2.94
C GLN A 327 6.79 -5.70 -4.07
N LYS A 328 6.27 -6.25 -5.16
CA LYS A 328 7.08 -6.60 -6.34
C LYS A 328 7.78 -5.36 -6.91
N ILE A 329 7.08 -4.22 -7.02
CA ILE A 329 7.68 -2.99 -7.53
C ILE A 329 8.76 -2.43 -6.58
N ASN A 330 8.61 -2.56 -5.26
CA ASN A 330 9.68 -2.25 -4.30
C ASN A 330 10.91 -3.16 -4.52
N ILE A 331 10.70 -4.49 -4.57
CA ILE A 331 11.75 -5.50 -4.79
C ILE A 331 12.49 -5.29 -6.12
N LEU A 332 11.82 -4.78 -7.16
CA LEU A 332 12.50 -4.43 -8.42
C LEU A 332 13.38 -3.18 -8.27
N ARG A 333 12.91 -2.15 -7.54
CA ARG A 333 13.62 -0.89 -7.32
C ARG A 333 14.84 -1.05 -6.42
N ASP A 334 14.72 -1.84 -5.36
CA ASP A 334 15.68 -1.87 -4.25
C ASP A 334 16.79 -2.92 -4.44
N PHE A 335 16.81 -3.62 -5.59
CA PHE A 335 17.79 -4.67 -5.93
C PHE A 335 19.26 -4.31 -5.67
N SER A 336 19.69 -3.09 -5.99
CA SER A 336 21.08 -2.65 -5.76
C SER A 336 21.42 -2.28 -4.31
N GLU A 337 20.41 -2.23 -3.43
CA GLU A 337 20.56 -2.09 -1.98
C GLU A 337 20.46 -3.46 -1.28
N ASP A 338 19.54 -4.31 -1.72
CA ASP A 338 19.25 -5.62 -1.12
C ASP A 338 20.36 -6.66 -1.36
N VAL A 339 20.81 -6.82 -2.60
CA VAL A 339 21.77 -7.87 -2.97
C VAL A 339 23.11 -7.74 -2.24
N PRO A 340 23.73 -6.54 -2.09
CA PRO A 340 24.94 -6.37 -1.28
C PRO A 340 24.77 -6.71 0.21
N GLN A 341 23.54 -6.71 0.72
CA GLN A 341 23.22 -7.10 2.11
C GLN A 341 22.91 -8.60 2.24
N GLY A 342 23.03 -9.38 1.16
CA GLY A 342 22.68 -10.80 1.11
C GLY A 342 21.17 -11.08 1.02
N ARG A 343 20.34 -10.04 0.78
CA ARG A 343 18.88 -10.18 0.62
C ARG A 343 18.57 -10.37 -0.87
N VAL A 344 18.01 -11.53 -1.22
CA VAL A 344 17.75 -11.91 -2.61
C VAL A 344 16.30 -12.36 -2.76
N PHE A 345 15.47 -11.46 -3.28
CA PHE A 345 14.03 -11.69 -3.44
C PHE A 345 13.61 -12.01 -4.88
N TRP A 346 14.48 -11.78 -5.88
CA TRP A 346 14.17 -12.14 -7.26
C TRP A 346 14.22 -13.68 -7.41
N PRO A 347 13.24 -14.30 -8.10
CA PRO A 347 13.18 -15.75 -8.24
C PRO A 347 14.29 -16.30 -9.13
N LYS A 348 14.98 -17.34 -8.63
CA LYS A 348 16.10 -17.98 -9.33
C LYS A 348 15.73 -18.55 -10.69
N ASP A 349 14.51 -19.06 -10.86
CA ASP A 349 14.02 -19.56 -12.15
C ASP A 349 13.93 -18.47 -13.22
N VAL A 350 13.88 -17.19 -12.80
CA VAL A 350 13.96 -16.04 -13.70
C VAL A 350 15.40 -15.57 -13.85
N TRP A 351 16.07 -15.14 -12.77
CA TRP A 351 17.39 -14.53 -12.88
C TRP A 351 18.48 -15.50 -13.35
N GLY A 352 18.36 -16.79 -13.03
CA GLY A 352 19.25 -17.85 -13.47
C GLY A 352 19.23 -18.12 -14.98
N LYS A 353 18.24 -17.59 -15.72
CA LYS A 353 18.24 -17.57 -17.20
C LYS A 353 19.31 -16.62 -17.76
N TYR A 354 19.77 -15.64 -16.97
CA TYR A 354 20.58 -14.50 -17.43
C TYR A 354 22.02 -14.55 -16.92
N VAL A 355 22.23 -14.96 -15.67
CA VAL A 355 23.54 -14.99 -14.98
C VAL A 355 23.68 -16.24 -14.11
N ALA A 356 24.90 -16.58 -13.72
CA ALA A 356 25.17 -17.74 -12.87
C ALA A 356 24.88 -17.47 -11.39
N ASN A 357 25.27 -16.28 -10.91
CA ASN A 357 25.00 -15.78 -9.55
C ASN A 357 24.24 -14.45 -9.66
N VAL A 358 23.42 -14.11 -8.67
CA VAL A 358 22.58 -12.89 -8.73
C VAL A 358 23.41 -11.61 -8.62
N GLU A 359 24.52 -11.69 -7.89
CA GLU A 359 25.52 -10.65 -7.69
C GLU A 359 26.16 -10.22 -9.02
N ASP A 360 26.28 -11.14 -9.98
CA ASP A 360 26.83 -10.88 -11.32
C ASP A 360 26.03 -9.78 -12.05
N MET A 361 24.75 -9.54 -11.70
CA MET A 361 23.93 -8.47 -12.30
C MET A 361 24.40 -7.05 -11.95
N LEU A 362 25.14 -6.88 -10.86
CA LEU A 362 25.70 -5.59 -10.45
C LEU A 362 26.96 -5.23 -11.27
N GLU A 363 27.54 -6.20 -11.97
CA GLU A 363 28.74 -5.98 -12.76
C GLU A 363 28.45 -5.20 -14.06
N PRO A 364 29.23 -4.16 -14.40
CA PRO A 364 29.01 -3.37 -15.61
C PRO A 364 28.97 -4.16 -16.93
N ARG A 365 29.66 -5.32 -16.98
CA ARG A 365 29.71 -6.21 -18.16
C ARG A 365 28.38 -6.96 -18.42
N ASN A 366 27.58 -7.19 -17.38
CA ASN A 366 26.33 -7.94 -17.46
C ASN A 366 25.10 -7.03 -17.56
N LEU A 367 25.28 -5.71 -17.71
CA LEU A 367 24.20 -4.73 -17.63
C LEU A 367 23.03 -5.00 -18.59
N GLU A 368 23.28 -5.46 -19.81
CA GLU A 368 22.20 -5.78 -20.77
C GLU A 368 21.43 -7.04 -20.36
N LEU A 369 22.09 -8.04 -19.77
CA LEU A 369 21.45 -9.24 -19.22
C LEU A 369 20.63 -8.90 -17.96
N ALA A 370 21.17 -8.06 -17.09
CA ALA A 370 20.51 -7.56 -15.89
C ALA A 370 19.25 -6.75 -16.25
N ARG A 371 19.34 -5.85 -17.24
CA ARG A 371 18.18 -5.12 -17.80
C ARG A 371 17.13 -6.06 -18.37
N ALA A 372 17.53 -7.09 -19.11
CA ALA A 372 16.59 -8.04 -19.68
C ALA A 372 15.87 -8.89 -18.61
N CYS A 373 16.53 -9.20 -17.49
CA CYS A 373 15.89 -9.83 -16.34
C CYS A 373 14.94 -8.87 -15.60
N LEU A 374 15.32 -7.60 -15.43
CA LEU A 374 14.46 -6.57 -14.86
C LEU A 374 13.17 -6.42 -15.67
N ASN A 375 13.28 -6.41 -17.00
CA ASN A 375 12.15 -6.26 -17.90
C ASN A 375 11.20 -7.47 -17.86
N ASP A 376 11.70 -8.71 -17.72
CA ASP A 376 10.90 -9.94 -17.51
C ASP A 376 10.02 -9.79 -16.23
N LEU A 377 10.65 -9.43 -15.11
CA LEU A 377 9.93 -9.21 -13.84
C LEU A 377 9.06 -7.95 -13.82
N CYS A 378 9.36 -6.92 -14.62
CA CYS A 378 8.45 -5.79 -14.84
C CYS A 378 7.15 -6.23 -15.54
N GLY A 379 7.21 -7.23 -16.44
CA GLY A 379 6.04 -7.83 -17.07
C GLY A 379 5.13 -8.55 -16.08
N ASP A 380 5.73 -9.34 -15.18
CA ASP A 380 5.03 -9.95 -14.04
C ASP A 380 4.36 -8.89 -13.13
N ALA A 381 5.07 -7.82 -12.76
CA ALA A 381 4.48 -6.73 -11.98
C ALA A 381 3.34 -6.00 -12.72
N LEU A 382 3.44 -5.82 -14.04
CA LEU A 382 2.38 -5.23 -14.87
C LEU A 382 1.12 -6.08 -14.94
N SER A 383 1.25 -7.40 -14.86
CA SER A 383 0.10 -8.32 -14.91
C SER A 383 -0.91 -8.10 -13.77
N LEU A 384 -0.49 -7.46 -12.67
CA LEU A 384 -1.30 -7.17 -11.48
C LEU A 384 -2.14 -5.88 -11.61
N VAL A 385 -1.84 -5.02 -12.59
CA VAL A 385 -2.53 -3.73 -12.77
C VAL A 385 -4.04 -3.86 -12.95
N PRO A 386 -4.58 -4.80 -13.75
CA PRO A 386 -6.03 -4.94 -13.94
C PRO A 386 -6.78 -5.20 -12.63
N ASP A 387 -6.31 -6.16 -11.81
CA ASP A 387 -6.95 -6.52 -10.54
C ASP A 387 -6.83 -5.39 -9.50
N SER A 388 -5.69 -4.70 -9.43
CA SER A 388 -5.50 -3.54 -8.56
C SER A 388 -6.47 -2.39 -8.91
N LEU A 389 -6.72 -2.16 -10.20
CA LEU A 389 -7.70 -1.16 -10.63
C LEU A 389 -9.14 -1.60 -10.38
N GLU A 390 -9.45 -2.89 -10.53
CA GLU A 390 -10.76 -3.44 -10.12
C GLU A 390 -10.99 -3.19 -8.62
N TYR A 391 -10.01 -3.53 -7.76
CA TYR A 391 -10.09 -3.27 -6.32
C TYR A 391 -10.36 -1.79 -6.02
N LEU A 392 -9.56 -0.87 -6.59
CA LEU A 392 -9.73 0.58 -6.38
C LEU A 392 -11.12 1.07 -6.82
N SER A 393 -11.70 0.49 -7.86
CA SER A 393 -13.01 0.91 -8.39
C SER A 393 -14.21 0.52 -7.53
N LEU A 394 -14.02 -0.44 -6.60
CA LEU A 394 -15.04 -0.90 -5.67
C LEU A 394 -15.16 0.01 -4.44
N LEU A 395 -14.09 0.76 -4.12
CA LEU A 395 -14.02 1.64 -2.95
C LEU A 395 -15.01 2.81 -3.03
N ARG A 396 -15.53 3.23 -1.88
CA ARG A 396 -16.63 4.20 -1.74
C ARG A 396 -16.36 5.31 -0.74
N ASP A 397 -15.64 5.05 0.36
CA ASP A 397 -15.22 6.13 1.24
C ASP A 397 -14.06 6.90 0.56
N PRO A 398 -14.18 8.24 0.37
CA PRO A 398 -13.15 9.01 -0.33
C PRO A 398 -11.77 8.99 0.35
N THR A 399 -11.72 8.80 1.68
CA THR A 399 -10.45 8.74 2.41
C THR A 399 -9.80 7.36 2.29
N ILE A 400 -10.59 6.27 2.33
CA ILE A 400 -10.13 4.91 2.04
C ILE A 400 -9.67 4.79 0.59
N PHE A 401 -10.42 5.37 -0.36
CA PHE A 401 -10.02 5.44 -1.77
C PHE A 401 -8.66 6.12 -1.92
N ARG A 402 -8.49 7.34 -1.40
CA ARG A 402 -7.20 8.08 -1.45
C ARG A 402 -6.08 7.28 -0.78
N PHE A 403 -6.34 6.68 0.37
CA PHE A 403 -5.39 5.85 1.11
C PHE A 403 -4.89 4.65 0.29
N CYS A 404 -5.77 3.98 -0.46
CA CYS A 404 -5.40 2.85 -1.32
C CYS A 404 -4.79 3.30 -2.66
N ALA A 405 -5.29 4.40 -3.23
CA ALA A 405 -4.90 4.87 -4.57
C ALA A 405 -3.50 5.51 -4.60
N ILE A 406 -3.15 6.31 -3.59
CA ILE A 406 -1.85 7.01 -3.54
C ILE A 406 -0.65 6.03 -3.63
N PRO A 407 -0.59 4.94 -2.84
CA PRO A 407 0.49 3.94 -3.00
C PRO A 407 0.53 3.30 -4.39
N GLN A 408 -0.63 3.03 -5.00
CA GLN A 408 -0.72 2.36 -6.29
C GLN A 408 -0.29 3.26 -7.46
N THR A 409 -0.68 4.53 -7.46
CA THR A 409 -0.24 5.53 -8.46
C THR A 409 1.25 5.86 -8.33
N MET A 410 1.77 5.87 -7.10
CA MET A 410 3.21 5.94 -6.82
C MET A 410 3.96 4.69 -7.33
N ALA A 411 3.37 3.49 -7.17
CA ALA A 411 3.97 2.25 -7.61
C ALA A 411 4.03 2.13 -9.14
N ILE A 412 2.95 2.42 -9.87
CA ILE A 412 3.00 2.40 -11.35
C ILE A 412 3.99 3.43 -11.92
N SER A 413 4.15 4.59 -11.27
CA SER A 413 5.20 5.58 -11.60
C SER A 413 6.61 5.07 -11.34
N THR A 414 6.79 4.33 -10.24
CA THR A 414 8.06 3.68 -9.90
C THR A 414 8.37 2.57 -10.90
N LEU A 415 7.36 1.81 -11.35
CA LEU A 415 7.51 0.82 -12.41
C LEU A 415 7.91 1.48 -13.74
N THR A 416 7.32 2.62 -14.10
CA THR A 416 7.79 3.46 -15.22
C THR A 416 9.25 3.85 -15.06
N LEU A 417 9.71 4.19 -13.85
CA LEU A 417 11.09 4.60 -13.59
C LEU A 417 12.09 3.45 -13.73
N VAL A 418 11.82 2.28 -13.15
CA VAL A 418 12.75 1.13 -13.14
C VAL A 418 12.80 0.42 -14.50
N LEU A 419 11.68 0.34 -15.23
CA LEU A 419 11.61 -0.36 -16.52
C LEU A 419 12.73 0.10 -17.46
N ASP A 420 13.48 -0.85 -18.03
CA ASP A 420 14.61 -0.62 -18.94
C ASP A 420 15.74 0.29 -18.41
N ASN A 421 15.82 0.54 -17.09
CA ASN A 421 16.68 1.57 -16.52
C ASN A 421 18.00 1.02 -15.95
N PRO A 422 19.17 1.25 -16.59
CA PRO A 422 20.46 0.76 -16.10
C PRO A 422 20.90 1.37 -14.75
N LYS A 423 20.28 2.46 -14.29
CA LYS A 423 20.57 3.04 -12.97
C LYS A 423 20.13 2.14 -11.82
N ASN A 424 19.16 1.25 -12.05
CA ASN A 424 18.62 0.34 -11.03
C ASN A 424 19.69 -0.58 -10.40
N PHE A 425 20.76 -0.87 -11.16
CA PHE A 425 21.88 -1.72 -10.76
C PHE A 425 23.10 -0.95 -10.23
N ARG A 426 23.05 0.39 -10.21
CA ARG A 426 24.22 1.26 -9.94
C ARG A 426 23.96 2.37 -8.93
N MET A 427 22.70 2.73 -8.70
CA MET A 427 22.31 3.77 -7.77
C MET A 427 21.41 3.15 -6.70
N PRO A 428 21.82 3.12 -5.42
CA PRO A 428 20.90 2.76 -4.35
C PRO A 428 19.74 3.76 -4.32
N LEU A 429 18.55 3.31 -3.91
CA LEU A 429 17.37 4.15 -3.69
C LEU A 429 16.89 4.95 -4.91
N LEU A 430 16.77 4.31 -6.08
CA LEU A 430 16.23 4.92 -7.31
C LEU A 430 14.76 5.38 -7.13
N LYS A 431 14.53 6.69 -6.98
CA LYS A 431 13.21 7.26 -6.65
C LYS A 431 12.66 8.16 -7.75
N ILE A 432 11.32 8.22 -7.86
CA ILE A 432 10.64 9.23 -8.68
C ILE A 432 10.90 10.63 -8.11
N ARG A 433 10.83 11.66 -8.96
CA ARG A 433 10.97 13.05 -8.50
C ARG A 433 9.86 13.39 -7.50
N LYS A 434 10.18 14.21 -6.49
CA LYS A 434 9.19 14.68 -5.51
C LYS A 434 8.06 15.48 -6.16
N GLY A 435 8.35 16.19 -7.24
CA GLY A 435 7.36 16.83 -8.11
C GLY A 435 6.33 15.84 -8.62
N GLN A 436 6.77 14.81 -9.35
CA GLN A 436 5.93 13.71 -9.82
C GLN A 436 5.20 13.02 -8.66
N ALA A 437 5.85 12.82 -7.50
CA ALA A 437 5.17 12.26 -6.32
C ALA A 437 4.02 13.15 -5.81
N CYS A 438 4.20 14.48 -5.79
CA CYS A 438 3.13 15.41 -5.44
C CYS A 438 1.98 15.37 -6.47
N GLU A 439 2.28 15.22 -7.76
CA GLU A 439 1.24 15.02 -8.78
C GLU A 439 0.43 13.75 -8.53
N GLN A 440 1.08 12.63 -8.23
CA GLN A 440 0.39 11.36 -7.93
C GLN A 440 -0.51 11.51 -6.68
N ILE A 441 -0.02 12.15 -5.62
CA ILE A 441 -0.79 12.40 -4.39
C ILE A 441 -2.04 13.26 -4.66
N LEU A 442 -1.90 14.33 -5.45
CA LEU A 442 -3.00 15.23 -5.75
C LEU A 442 -4.00 14.63 -6.74
N GLY A 443 -3.54 13.89 -7.74
CA GLY A 443 -4.37 13.23 -8.74
C GLY A 443 -5.01 11.91 -8.28
N SER A 444 -4.67 11.39 -7.10
CA SER A 444 -5.30 10.18 -6.53
C SER A 444 -6.58 10.48 -5.74
N GLY A 445 -7.32 11.54 -6.11
CA GLY A 445 -8.54 11.98 -5.42
C GLY A 445 -9.78 11.13 -5.71
N ASP A 446 -9.87 10.60 -6.92
CA ASP A 446 -10.99 9.82 -7.45
C ASP A 446 -10.51 8.83 -8.52
N PHE A 447 -11.38 7.90 -8.93
CA PHE A 447 -11.01 6.83 -9.84
C PHE A 447 -10.72 7.28 -11.28
N ASP A 448 -11.40 8.30 -11.80
CA ASP A 448 -11.14 8.79 -13.16
C ASP A 448 -9.82 9.57 -13.24
N SER A 449 -9.49 10.34 -12.20
CA SER A 449 -8.17 10.96 -12.06
C SER A 449 -7.06 9.90 -11.95
N VAL A 450 -7.27 8.81 -11.20
CA VAL A 450 -6.34 7.66 -11.15
C VAL A 450 -6.19 7.00 -12.53
N ARG A 451 -7.27 6.79 -13.28
CA ARG A 451 -7.19 6.25 -14.67
C ARG A 451 -6.34 7.14 -15.57
N VAL A 452 -6.46 8.46 -15.47
CA VAL A 452 -5.62 9.41 -16.25
C VAL A 452 -4.14 9.27 -15.89
N LEU A 453 -3.81 9.15 -14.60
CA LEU A 453 -2.44 8.91 -14.14
C LEU A 453 -1.90 7.57 -14.67
N TYR A 454 -2.65 6.47 -14.54
CA TYR A 454 -2.26 5.17 -15.08
C TYR A 454 -2.05 5.20 -16.60
N LEU A 455 -2.95 5.83 -17.37
CA LEU A 455 -2.78 5.97 -18.82
C LEU A 455 -1.54 6.79 -19.22
N ARG A 456 -1.12 7.75 -18.39
CA ARG A 456 0.12 8.51 -18.61
C ARG A 456 1.34 7.62 -18.40
N GLU A 457 1.39 6.91 -17.27
CA GLU A 457 2.51 6.04 -16.91
C GLU A 457 2.63 4.84 -17.88
N LEU A 458 1.53 4.17 -18.23
CA LEU A 458 1.51 3.07 -19.21
C LEU A 458 1.95 3.51 -20.61
N ARG A 459 1.63 4.74 -21.05
CA ARG A 459 2.16 5.28 -22.33
C ARG A 459 3.66 5.54 -22.29
N ALA A 460 4.19 6.01 -21.16
CA ALA A 460 5.63 6.16 -20.98
C ALA A 460 6.34 4.80 -20.97
N GLN A 461 5.71 3.77 -20.40
CA GLN A 461 6.20 2.39 -20.46
C GLN A 461 6.13 1.83 -21.89
N ALA A 462 5.06 2.05 -22.65
CA ALA A 462 4.96 1.66 -24.06
C ALA A 462 6.07 2.26 -24.92
N ALA A 463 6.39 3.55 -24.71
CA ALA A 463 7.51 4.20 -25.39
C ALA A 463 8.87 3.55 -25.05
N LYS A 464 9.05 3.08 -23.80
CA LYS A 464 10.23 2.29 -23.40
C LYS A 464 10.25 0.91 -24.06
N VAL A 465 9.15 0.16 -24.04
CA VAL A 465 9.04 -1.17 -24.67
C VAL A 465 9.34 -1.08 -26.17
N PHE A 466 8.78 -0.10 -26.88
CA PHE A 466 9.12 0.16 -28.28
C PHE A 466 10.62 0.48 -28.47
N GLY A 467 11.23 1.20 -27.53
CA GLY A 467 12.67 1.42 -27.47
C GLY A 467 13.50 0.14 -27.29
N ILE A 468 13.05 -0.80 -26.46
CA ILE A 468 13.67 -2.13 -26.29
C ILE A 468 13.64 -2.89 -27.62
N VAL A 469 12.44 -3.02 -28.22
CA VAL A 469 12.22 -3.72 -29.49
C VAL A 469 13.12 -3.15 -30.59
N ARG A 470 13.17 -1.82 -30.74
CA ARG A 470 13.99 -1.13 -31.75
C ARG A 470 15.49 -1.37 -31.58
N ARG A 471 15.99 -1.59 -30.35
CA ARG A 471 17.41 -1.87 -30.10
C ARG A 471 17.83 -3.30 -30.42
N GLY A 472 16.90 -4.26 -30.51
CA GLY A 472 17.23 -5.67 -30.77
C GLY A 472 18.07 -6.32 -29.67
N GLY A 473 17.87 -5.89 -28.41
CA GLY A 473 18.65 -6.32 -27.24
C GLY A 473 18.38 -7.76 -26.80
N GLU A 474 18.93 -8.15 -25.65
CA GLU A 474 18.76 -9.49 -25.07
C GLU A 474 17.29 -9.86 -24.85
N ASP A 475 16.43 -8.91 -24.47
CA ASP A 475 14.98 -9.07 -24.34
C ASP A 475 14.32 -9.59 -25.63
N VAL A 476 14.79 -9.11 -26.78
CA VAL A 476 14.23 -9.44 -28.10
C VAL A 476 14.71 -10.81 -28.53
N LYS A 477 16.01 -11.11 -28.33
CA LYS A 477 16.60 -12.43 -28.62
C LYS A 477 15.97 -13.55 -27.78
N ARG A 478 15.58 -13.24 -26.55
CA ARG A 478 14.99 -14.17 -25.58
C ARG A 478 13.46 -14.24 -25.64
N GLY A 479 12.82 -13.34 -26.39
CA GLY A 479 11.37 -13.27 -26.54
C GLY A 479 10.60 -12.61 -25.38
N THR A 480 11.25 -12.32 -24.24
CA THR A 480 10.59 -11.79 -23.03
C THR A 480 9.96 -10.40 -23.24
N VAL A 481 10.39 -9.65 -24.26
CA VAL A 481 9.75 -8.40 -24.66
C VAL A 481 8.28 -8.58 -25.11
N LEU A 482 7.91 -9.77 -25.60
CA LEU A 482 6.54 -10.07 -26.02
C LEU A 482 5.59 -10.22 -24.82
N ASP A 483 6.03 -10.95 -23.79
CA ASP A 483 5.23 -11.13 -22.56
C ASP A 483 5.03 -9.79 -21.84
N LEU A 484 6.07 -8.94 -21.82
CA LEU A 484 6.02 -7.58 -21.32
C LEU A 484 5.03 -6.70 -22.11
N ASP A 485 5.04 -6.76 -23.44
CA ASP A 485 4.09 -6.02 -24.30
C ASP A 485 2.64 -6.50 -24.12
N ILE A 486 2.43 -7.83 -23.98
CA ILE A 486 1.13 -8.43 -23.68
C ILE A 486 0.62 -7.98 -22.30
N ALA A 487 1.47 -7.97 -21.26
CA ALA A 487 1.11 -7.49 -19.93
C ALA A 487 0.73 -6.01 -19.94
N LEU A 488 1.50 -5.18 -20.65
CA LEU A 488 1.24 -3.76 -20.85
C LEU A 488 -0.07 -3.51 -21.60
N GLY A 489 -0.35 -4.24 -22.67
CA GLY A 489 -1.60 -4.13 -23.43
C GLY A 489 -2.84 -4.54 -22.61
N LYS A 490 -2.72 -5.57 -21.76
CA LYS A 490 -3.76 -5.95 -20.79
C LYS A 490 -4.00 -4.83 -19.77
N ALA A 491 -2.94 -4.26 -19.20
CA ALA A 491 -3.02 -3.15 -18.26
C ALA A 491 -3.68 -1.91 -18.89
N GLU A 492 -3.28 -1.51 -20.10
CA GLU A 492 -3.89 -0.38 -20.81
C GLU A 492 -5.37 -0.65 -21.14
N SER A 493 -5.72 -1.86 -21.58
CA SER A 493 -7.10 -2.24 -21.87
C SER A 493 -7.97 -2.16 -20.62
N ALA A 494 -7.49 -2.64 -19.46
CA ALA A 494 -8.22 -2.57 -18.19
C ALA A 494 -8.53 -1.12 -17.78
N VAL A 495 -7.57 -0.19 -17.91
CA VAL A 495 -7.79 1.23 -17.57
C VAL A 495 -8.79 1.90 -18.52
N ARG A 496 -8.70 1.58 -19.82
CA ARG A 496 -9.57 2.17 -20.86
C ARG A 496 -10.99 1.65 -20.81
N HIS A 497 -11.17 0.34 -20.64
CA HIS A 497 -12.47 -0.33 -20.75
C HIS A 497 -13.17 -0.53 -19.40
N HIS A 498 -12.64 0.00 -18.30
CA HIS A 498 -13.21 -0.15 -16.97
C HIS A 498 -14.72 0.13 -16.91
N ASP A 499 -15.21 1.21 -17.53
CA ASP A 499 -16.65 1.54 -17.54
C ASP A 499 -17.49 0.42 -18.18
N LYS A 500 -17.02 -0.13 -19.32
CA LYS A 500 -17.66 -1.27 -20.01
C LYS A 500 -17.64 -2.54 -19.14
N ILE A 501 -16.58 -2.74 -18.34
CA ILE A 501 -16.42 -3.89 -17.43
C ILE A 501 -17.34 -3.74 -16.21
N ARG A 502 -17.48 -2.54 -15.67
CA ARG A 502 -18.36 -2.25 -14.52
C ARG A 502 -19.83 -2.50 -14.84
N ASP A 503 -20.29 -2.15 -16.04
CA ASP A 503 -21.68 -2.34 -16.45
C ASP A 503 -22.04 -3.83 -16.63
N VAL A 504 -21.06 -4.68 -17.00
CA VAL A 504 -21.23 -6.15 -17.01
C VAL A 504 -21.36 -6.71 -15.58
N PHE A 505 -20.50 -6.30 -14.64
CA PHE A 505 -20.55 -6.82 -13.27
C PHE A 505 -21.69 -6.26 -12.40
N THR A 506 -22.31 -5.15 -12.81
CA THR A 506 -23.46 -4.55 -12.09
C THR A 506 -24.82 -5.01 -12.62
N THR A 507 -24.89 -5.70 -13.76
CA THR A 507 -26.14 -6.17 -14.35
C THR A 507 -26.52 -7.61 -13.99
N GLU A 508 -25.56 -8.46 -13.59
CA GLU A 508 -25.87 -9.84 -13.19
C GLU A 508 -25.95 -10.03 -11.67
N LYS A 509 -27.18 -10.16 -11.15
CA LYS A 509 -27.42 -10.76 -9.84
C LYS A 509 -26.98 -12.24 -9.85
N GLY A 510 -25.74 -12.49 -9.45
CA GLY A 510 -25.31 -13.79 -8.92
C GLY A 510 -25.20 -14.94 -9.92
N THR A 511 -24.33 -14.81 -10.93
CA THR A 511 -23.64 -15.97 -11.54
C THR A 511 -22.31 -15.54 -12.14
N THR A 512 -21.18 -16.01 -11.61
CA THR A 512 -19.87 -15.76 -12.23
C THR A 512 -19.68 -16.64 -13.46
N ARG A 513 -19.71 -16.06 -14.67
CA ARG A 513 -19.26 -16.71 -15.91
C ARG A 513 -17.83 -16.27 -16.26
N PRO A 514 -16.98 -17.17 -16.81
CA PRO A 514 -15.69 -16.79 -17.36
C PRO A 514 -15.86 -16.01 -18.68
N PHE A 515 -14.90 -15.13 -18.98
CA PHE A 515 -14.87 -14.28 -20.18
C PHE A 515 -15.01 -15.06 -21.50
N PRO A 516 -15.85 -14.58 -22.43
CA PRO A 516 -15.67 -14.79 -23.87
C PRO A 516 -15.55 -13.45 -24.62
N PHE A 517 -14.51 -13.32 -25.45
CA PHE A 517 -14.30 -12.18 -26.35
C PHE A 517 -14.78 -12.55 -27.76
N THR A 518 -15.75 -11.81 -28.31
CA THR A 518 -16.05 -11.81 -29.76
C THR A 518 -16.34 -10.40 -30.21
N VAL A 519 -15.62 -9.95 -31.25
CA VAL A 519 -15.58 -8.55 -31.70
C VAL A 519 -16.58 -8.30 -32.83
N HIS A 520 -17.35 -7.21 -32.74
CA HIS A 520 -18.02 -6.57 -33.87
C HIS A 520 -17.89 -5.03 -33.80
N PRO A 521 -17.99 -4.30 -34.94
CA PRO A 521 -17.40 -2.95 -35.08
C PRO A 521 -18.24 -1.80 -34.50
N GLU A 522 -17.59 -0.66 -34.21
CA GLU A 522 -18.19 0.52 -33.58
C GLU A 522 -18.87 1.50 -34.58
N ASP A 523 -19.83 2.29 -34.07
CA ASP A 523 -20.59 3.34 -34.76
C ASP A 523 -19.85 4.71 -34.72
N PRO A 524 -19.65 5.43 -35.85
CA PRO A 524 -18.85 6.67 -35.90
C PRO A 524 -19.49 7.94 -35.27
N SER A 525 -20.72 7.90 -34.77
CA SER A 525 -21.55 9.11 -34.57
C SER A 525 -21.24 10.01 -33.35
N ARG A 526 -20.32 9.65 -32.46
CA ARG A 526 -20.09 10.37 -31.18
C ARG A 526 -19.04 11.50 -31.19
N GLU A 527 -18.35 11.75 -32.29
CA GLU A 527 -17.21 12.68 -32.30
C GLU A 527 -17.58 14.18 -32.36
N VAL A 528 -18.82 14.51 -32.77
CA VAL A 528 -19.25 15.90 -33.01
C VAL A 528 -19.52 16.70 -31.71
N ALA A 529 -19.84 16.04 -30.61
CA ALA A 529 -20.22 16.71 -29.35
C ALA A 529 -19.03 17.29 -28.55
N ARG A 530 -17.79 16.81 -28.76
CA ARG A 530 -16.61 17.23 -27.96
C ARG A 530 -16.02 18.59 -28.32
N LYS A 531 -16.37 19.20 -29.46
CA LYS A 531 -15.73 20.42 -29.99
C LYS A 531 -16.25 21.76 -29.45
N ARG A 532 -17.08 21.80 -28.40
CA ARG A 532 -17.66 23.05 -27.84
C ARG A 532 -17.26 23.43 -26.40
N ALA A 533 -16.35 22.70 -25.77
CA ALA A 533 -15.98 22.92 -24.36
C ALA A 533 -14.54 23.44 -24.11
N SER A 534 -13.79 23.82 -25.17
CA SER A 534 -12.37 24.17 -25.06
C SER A 534 -12.07 25.63 -25.44
N SER A 535 -12.60 26.60 -24.68
CA SER A 535 -12.18 28.02 -24.83
C SER A 535 -12.50 28.91 -23.61
N SER A 536 -11.67 28.87 -22.57
CA SER A 536 -11.35 30.06 -21.74
C SER A 536 -10.20 29.84 -20.73
N GLY A 537 -9.21 30.75 -20.77
CA GLY A 537 -8.61 31.29 -19.53
C GLY A 537 -7.51 30.53 -18.77
N SER A 538 -6.40 30.10 -19.41
CA SER A 538 -5.21 29.60 -18.69
C SER A 538 -3.93 30.47 -18.80
N GLY A 539 -3.95 31.57 -19.55
CA GLY A 539 -2.73 32.32 -19.92
C GLY A 539 -2.08 33.21 -18.84
N SER A 540 -2.76 33.51 -17.72
CA SER A 540 -2.27 34.53 -16.78
C SER A 540 -1.35 33.99 -15.66
N TRP A 541 -1.57 32.75 -15.20
CA TRP A 541 -0.83 32.19 -14.06
C TRP A 541 0.59 31.73 -14.38
N ALA A 542 0.86 31.32 -15.62
CA ALA A 542 2.20 30.89 -16.06
C ALA A 542 3.24 32.02 -15.95
N VAL A 543 2.85 33.25 -16.26
CA VAL A 543 3.73 34.44 -16.19
C VAL A 543 4.07 34.79 -14.74
N VAL A 544 3.10 34.66 -13.82
CA VAL A 544 3.32 34.86 -12.37
C VAL A 544 4.24 33.77 -11.80
N GLY A 545 4.05 32.51 -12.18
CA GLY A 545 4.92 31.41 -11.77
C GLY A 545 6.37 31.60 -12.22
N LEU A 546 6.58 32.01 -13.48
CA LEU A 546 7.92 32.26 -14.01
C LEU A 546 8.63 33.41 -13.28
N ALA A 547 7.92 34.51 -12.99
CA ALA A 547 8.47 35.64 -12.26
C ALA A 547 8.90 35.28 -10.82
N VAL A 548 8.12 34.46 -10.11
CA VAL A 548 8.47 33.98 -8.76
C VAL A 548 9.69 33.06 -8.79
N VAL A 549 9.83 32.20 -9.79
CA VAL A 549 11.02 31.33 -9.96
C VAL A 549 12.28 32.17 -10.22
N VAL A 550 12.22 33.19 -11.09
CA VAL A 550 13.37 34.08 -11.36
C VAL A 550 13.80 34.83 -10.09
N VAL A 551 12.86 35.33 -9.29
CA VAL A 551 13.18 36.00 -8.01
C VAL A 551 13.78 35.02 -7.00
N ALA A 552 13.23 33.80 -6.86
CA ALA A 552 13.73 32.79 -5.93
C ALA A 552 15.15 32.29 -6.29
N VAL A 553 15.42 32.06 -7.59
CA VAL A 553 16.76 31.66 -8.07
C VAL A 553 17.76 32.81 -7.93
N GLY A 554 17.35 34.05 -8.25
CA GLY A 554 18.20 35.23 -8.03
C GLY A 554 18.59 35.43 -6.57
N PHE A 555 17.65 35.22 -5.63
CA PHE A 555 17.91 35.32 -4.20
C PHE A 555 18.80 34.18 -3.66
N ALA A 556 18.68 32.98 -4.23
CA ALA A 556 19.55 31.84 -3.89
C ALA A 556 20.99 32.05 -4.37
N LEU A 557 21.19 32.61 -5.57
CA LEU A 557 22.51 32.95 -6.10
C LEU A 557 23.16 34.11 -5.33
N TRP A 558 22.40 35.17 -5.02
CA TRP A 558 22.88 36.32 -4.25
C TRP A 558 23.38 35.95 -2.85
N ASN A 559 22.66 35.06 -2.15
CA ASN A 559 23.09 34.57 -0.84
C ASN A 559 24.23 33.54 -0.92
N GLY A 560 24.49 32.96 -2.09
CA GLY A 560 25.65 32.10 -2.33
C GLY A 560 26.96 32.89 -2.38
N GLU A 561 26.97 34.05 -3.04
CA GLU A 561 28.16 34.90 -3.14
C GLU A 561 28.52 35.60 -1.81
N GLN A 562 27.53 35.92 -0.97
CA GLN A 562 27.74 36.45 0.39
C GLN A 562 28.27 35.39 1.39
N GLY A 563 28.43 34.12 0.96
CA GLY A 563 29.08 33.06 1.74
C GLY A 563 30.55 32.82 1.37
N GLN A 564 31.12 33.61 0.45
CA GLN A 564 32.50 33.46 -0.04
C GLN A 564 33.33 34.76 -0.04
N GLN A 565 32.86 35.78 0.69
CA GLN A 565 33.66 36.94 1.16
C GLN A 565 33.55 37.05 2.69
#